data_AF-A0A6G5RDW4-F1
#
_entry.id   AF-A0A6G5RDW4-F1
#
_cell.length_a   1.000
_cell.length_b   1.000
_cell.length_c   1.000
_cell.angle_alpha   90.00
_cell.angle_beta   90.00
_cell.angle_gamma   90.00
#
_symmetry.space_group_name_H-M   'P 1'
#
loop_
_entity.id
_entity.type
_entity.pdbx_description
1 polymer ?
#
loop_
_entity_poly.entity_id
_entity_poly.type
_entity_poly.pdbx_seq_one_letter_code
_entity_poly.pdbx_strand_id
1 'polypeptide(L)'
;MTHYRDLSPYSYDESAREMLNVGWLAREHSYPSGVVDERVVSALKILSATYDNQMRGIHHCEFCDTDRPFVLGGPGMDTDVWLGSAEIRVEGVDGTLYAAPNLVIHYITEHHYCPPEEFCRAALKAAGMDTAGQLTLVD
;
A
#
# COMPACT_ATOMS: atom_id res chain seq x y z
N MET A 1 0.23 -18.15 -3.06
CA MET A 1 -0.04 -16.71 -2.91
C MET A 1 1.28 -15.96 -2.84
N THR A 2 1.25 -14.68 -3.12
CA THR A 2 2.46 -13.85 -3.23
C THR A 2 2.67 -13.11 -1.92
N HIS A 3 3.63 -13.55 -1.12
CA HIS A 3 4.07 -12.87 0.10
C HIS A 3 5.49 -12.37 -0.07
N TYR A 4 5.72 -11.13 0.35
CA TYR A 4 7.04 -10.57 0.53
C TYR A 4 7.06 -9.80 1.85
N ARG A 5 8.10 -10.04 2.66
CA ARG A 5 8.26 -9.35 3.93
C ARG A 5 8.43 -7.85 3.67
N ASP A 6 7.81 -7.03 4.50
CA ASP A 6 8.01 -5.58 4.43
C ASP A 6 9.50 -5.24 4.49
N LEU A 7 9.88 -4.28 3.65
CA LEU A 7 11.25 -3.80 3.47
C LEU A 7 12.23 -4.84 2.88
N SER A 8 11.73 -5.97 2.37
CA SER A 8 12.56 -6.87 1.55
C SER A 8 12.72 -6.30 0.14
N PRO A 9 13.80 -6.64 -0.60
CA PRO A 9 13.95 -6.26 -1.99
C PRO A 9 12.74 -6.71 -2.83
N TYR A 10 12.25 -5.81 -3.70
CA TYR A 10 11.16 -6.09 -4.63
C TYR A 10 11.54 -7.18 -5.62
N SER A 11 10.66 -8.17 -5.75
CA SER A 11 10.89 -9.33 -6.62
C SER A 11 9.58 -9.89 -7.21
N TYR A 12 8.56 -9.05 -7.33
CA TYR A 12 7.28 -9.44 -7.94
C TYR A 12 7.36 -9.43 -9.47
N ASP A 13 8.04 -8.44 -10.04
CA ASP A 13 8.29 -8.29 -11.47
C ASP A 13 9.70 -7.71 -11.73
N GLU A 14 10.14 -7.71 -12.97
CA GLU A 14 11.39 -7.04 -13.37
C GLU A 14 11.24 -5.51 -13.25
N SER A 15 12.15 -4.88 -12.51
CA SER A 15 12.21 -3.44 -12.36
C SER A 15 13.63 -2.93 -12.63
N ALA A 16 13.74 -1.82 -13.37
CA ALA A 16 15.01 -1.15 -13.62
C ALA A 16 15.56 -0.39 -12.39
N ARG A 17 14.70 -0.13 -11.38
CA ARG A 17 15.08 0.52 -10.13
C ARG A 17 14.87 -0.44 -8.98
N GLU A 18 15.82 -0.47 -8.04
CA GLU A 18 15.65 -1.19 -6.78
C GLU A 18 14.52 -0.55 -5.96
N MET A 19 13.65 -1.40 -5.40
CA MET A 19 12.52 -1.00 -4.58
C MET A 19 12.38 -1.96 -3.41
N LEU A 20 11.66 -1.55 -2.38
CA LEU A 20 11.32 -2.36 -1.22
C LEU A 20 9.83 -2.73 -1.24
N ASN A 21 9.53 -3.98 -0.90
CA ASN A 21 8.16 -4.46 -0.78
C ASN A 21 7.49 -3.88 0.46
N VAL A 22 6.20 -3.54 0.35
CA VAL A 22 5.34 -3.20 1.50
C VAL A 22 3.96 -3.81 1.30
N GLY A 23 3.39 -4.45 2.30
CA GLY A 23 1.99 -4.89 2.29
C GLY A 23 1.68 -6.07 1.36
N TRP A 24 2.68 -6.90 1.05
CA TRP A 24 2.50 -8.17 0.33
C TRP A 24 2.23 -9.31 1.32
N LEU A 25 1.01 -9.32 1.85
CA LEU A 25 0.61 -10.19 2.96
C LEU A 25 0.05 -11.54 2.45
N ALA A 26 0.15 -12.57 3.28
CA ALA A 26 -0.53 -13.85 3.05
C ALA A 26 -0.94 -14.48 4.39
N ARG A 27 -1.98 -15.32 4.39
CA ARG A 27 -2.58 -15.90 5.61
C ARG A 27 -1.61 -16.70 6.47
N GLU A 28 -0.60 -17.31 5.86
CA GLU A 28 0.40 -18.13 6.56
C GLU A 28 1.48 -17.31 7.28
N HIS A 29 1.50 -15.99 7.08
CA HIS A 29 2.50 -15.09 7.66
C HIS A 29 1.86 -14.03 8.55
N SER A 30 2.36 -13.90 9.78
CA SER A 30 2.00 -12.77 10.66
C SER A 30 2.53 -11.47 10.07
N TYR A 31 1.77 -10.39 10.24
CA TYR A 31 2.17 -9.04 9.86
C TYR A 31 2.01 -8.07 11.04
N PRO A 32 2.74 -6.95 11.06
CA PRO A 32 2.53 -5.91 12.06
C PRO A 32 1.12 -5.37 11.98
N SER A 33 0.42 -5.32 13.11
CA SER A 33 -0.88 -4.68 13.23
C SER A 33 -0.81 -3.48 14.17
N GLY A 34 -1.74 -2.54 14.03
CA GLY A 34 -1.80 -1.38 14.91
C GLY A 34 -2.57 -0.21 14.31
N VAL A 35 -2.30 0.98 14.82
CA VAL A 35 -2.96 2.22 14.42
C VAL A 35 -2.18 2.90 13.30
N VAL A 36 -2.89 3.31 12.25
CA VAL A 36 -2.36 4.06 11.12
C VAL A 36 -3.12 5.38 11.01
N ASP A 37 -2.39 6.49 10.90
CA ASP A 37 -2.98 7.82 10.74
C ASP A 37 -3.84 7.89 9.47
N GLU A 38 -5.05 8.47 9.58
CA GLU A 38 -6.02 8.56 8.47
C GLU A 38 -5.48 9.30 7.23
N ARG A 39 -4.48 10.18 7.42
CA ARG A 39 -3.78 10.86 6.33
C ARG A 39 -3.08 9.86 5.42
N VAL A 40 -2.59 8.75 5.96
CA VAL A 40 -1.95 7.67 5.17
C VAL A 40 -2.96 7.00 4.26
N VAL A 41 -4.11 6.61 4.81
CA VAL A 41 -5.18 5.99 4.01
C VAL A 41 -5.66 6.96 2.93
N SER A 42 -5.81 8.24 3.26
CA SER A 42 -6.20 9.28 2.30
C SER A 42 -5.17 9.45 1.18
N ALA A 43 -3.88 9.52 1.52
CA ALA A 43 -2.79 9.61 0.55
C ALA A 43 -2.77 8.39 -0.39
N LEU A 44 -2.90 7.18 0.16
CA LEU A 44 -2.92 5.96 -0.65
C LEU A 44 -4.13 5.91 -1.59
N LYS A 45 -5.32 6.37 -1.14
CA LYS A 45 -6.50 6.49 -2.03
C LYS A 45 -6.26 7.47 -3.17
N ILE A 46 -5.67 8.64 -2.89
CA ILE A 46 -5.29 9.62 -3.94
C ILE A 46 -4.37 8.97 -4.98
N LEU A 47 -3.34 8.23 -4.51
CA LEU A 47 -2.34 7.59 -5.37
C LEU A 47 -2.88 6.36 -6.09
N SER A 48 -3.89 5.66 -5.56
CA SER A 48 -4.38 4.40 -6.12
C SER A 48 -4.93 4.49 -7.55
N ALA A 49 -5.29 5.69 -8.02
CA ALA A 49 -5.80 5.94 -9.36
C ALA A 49 -4.70 6.12 -10.43
N THR A 50 -3.41 6.06 -10.08
CA THR A 50 -2.31 6.09 -11.07
C THR A 50 -2.12 4.76 -11.81
N TYR A 51 -2.60 3.66 -11.22
CA TYR A 51 -2.52 2.30 -11.77
C TYR A 51 -1.10 1.83 -12.12
N ASP A 52 -0.11 2.10 -11.27
CA ASP A 52 1.24 1.61 -11.47
C ASP A 52 1.27 0.07 -11.51
N ASN A 53 2.01 -0.50 -12.46
CA ASN A 53 2.18 -1.95 -12.63
C ASN A 53 0.87 -2.76 -12.63
N GLN A 54 -0.18 -2.26 -13.30
CA GLN A 54 -1.46 -2.97 -13.36
C GLN A 54 -1.36 -4.27 -14.15
N MET A 55 -1.78 -5.38 -13.51
CA MET A 55 -1.75 -6.72 -14.07
C MET A 55 -3.15 -7.19 -14.50
N ARG A 56 -3.20 -8.23 -15.34
CA ARG A 56 -4.47 -8.89 -15.72
C ARG A 56 -5.05 -9.78 -14.61
N GLY A 57 -4.25 -10.11 -13.60
CA GLY A 57 -4.65 -10.88 -12.43
C GLY A 57 -5.14 -9.98 -11.29
N ILE A 58 -5.81 -10.58 -10.32
CA ILE A 58 -6.26 -9.91 -9.09
C ILE A 58 -5.65 -10.66 -7.91
N HIS A 59 -4.94 -9.94 -7.05
CA HIS A 59 -4.59 -10.38 -5.71
C HIS A 59 -5.86 -10.27 -4.85
N HIS A 60 -6.38 -11.41 -4.41
CA HIS A 60 -7.53 -11.47 -3.52
C HIS A 60 -7.11 -11.32 -2.06
N CYS A 61 -7.94 -10.68 -1.25
CA CYS A 61 -7.73 -10.67 0.20
C CYS A 61 -7.90 -12.08 0.75
N GLU A 62 -6.91 -12.56 1.49
CA GLU A 62 -6.98 -13.88 2.12
C GLU A 62 -7.57 -13.84 3.53
N PHE A 63 -7.89 -12.66 4.07
CA PHE A 63 -8.24 -12.47 5.49
C PHE A 63 -9.73 -12.24 5.73
N CYS A 64 -10.52 -12.00 4.69
CA CYS A 64 -11.99 -11.90 4.75
C CYS A 64 -12.66 -12.39 3.47
N ASP A 65 -13.99 -12.38 3.46
CA ASP A 65 -14.81 -12.83 2.33
C ASP A 65 -15.11 -11.71 1.30
N THR A 66 -14.44 -10.56 1.41
CA THR A 66 -14.59 -9.45 0.45
C THR A 66 -13.93 -9.82 -0.88
N ASP A 67 -14.73 -10.20 -1.88
CA ASP A 67 -14.22 -10.69 -3.17
C ASP A 67 -13.47 -9.61 -3.96
N ARG A 68 -14.03 -8.40 -4.03
CA ARG A 68 -13.49 -7.28 -4.81
C ARG A 68 -13.59 -5.97 -4.04
N PRO A 69 -12.63 -5.69 -3.14
CA PRO A 69 -12.61 -4.41 -2.46
C PRO A 69 -12.35 -3.29 -3.47
N PHE A 70 -13.04 -2.17 -3.30
CA PHE A 70 -12.83 -0.96 -4.07
C PHE A 70 -12.85 0.26 -3.16
N VAL A 71 -12.28 1.36 -3.64
CA VAL A 71 -12.28 2.65 -2.95
C VAL A 71 -12.58 3.76 -3.94
N LEU A 72 -13.08 4.89 -3.42
CA LEU A 72 -12.98 6.16 -4.14
C LEU A 72 -11.54 6.64 -4.05
N GLY A 73 -10.86 6.71 -5.18
CA GLY A 73 -9.48 7.14 -5.32
C GLY A 73 -9.33 8.37 -6.21
N GLY A 74 -8.06 8.75 -6.43
CA GLY A 74 -7.69 9.94 -7.19
C GLY A 74 -7.76 11.24 -6.38
N PRO A 75 -7.17 12.34 -6.87
CA PRO A 75 -7.10 13.61 -6.13
C PRO A 75 -8.47 14.20 -5.74
N GLY A 76 -9.51 13.92 -6.54
CA GLY A 76 -10.89 14.34 -6.28
C GLY A 76 -11.71 13.35 -5.45
N MET A 77 -11.17 12.17 -5.14
CA MET A 77 -11.89 11.08 -4.46
C MET A 77 -13.20 10.71 -5.19
N ASP A 78 -13.14 10.65 -6.51
CA ASP A 78 -14.29 10.52 -7.42
C ASP A 78 -14.14 9.36 -8.42
N THR A 79 -13.05 8.61 -8.32
CA THR A 79 -12.76 7.46 -9.20
C THR A 79 -12.96 6.16 -8.46
N ASP A 80 -13.82 5.27 -8.96
CA ASP A 80 -13.91 3.90 -8.44
C ASP A 80 -12.65 3.10 -8.81
N VAL A 81 -11.82 2.79 -7.81
CA VAL A 81 -10.58 2.02 -7.98
C VAL A 81 -10.76 0.63 -7.39
N TRP A 82 -10.71 -0.39 -8.23
CA TRP A 82 -10.67 -1.79 -7.80
C TRP A 82 -9.28 -2.15 -7.24
N LEU A 83 -9.26 -2.71 -6.03
CA LEU A 83 -8.03 -3.10 -5.35
C LEU A 83 -7.63 -4.53 -5.71
N GLY A 84 -6.33 -4.81 -5.61
CA GLY A 84 -5.73 -6.11 -5.91
C GLY A 84 -5.14 -6.26 -7.31
N SER A 85 -5.31 -5.29 -8.21
CA SER A 85 -4.83 -5.42 -9.60
C SER A 85 -3.63 -4.55 -9.97
N ALA A 86 -3.27 -3.59 -9.13
CA ALA A 86 -2.19 -2.63 -9.39
C ALA A 86 -1.31 -2.45 -8.16
N GLU A 87 -0.24 -1.69 -8.32
CA GLU A 87 0.66 -1.28 -7.26
C GLU A 87 0.54 0.22 -6.99
N ILE A 88 1.00 0.63 -5.81
CA ILE A 88 1.30 2.00 -5.44
C ILE A 88 2.82 2.05 -5.26
N ARG A 89 3.48 2.91 -6.03
CA ARG A 89 4.93 3.10 -5.98
C ARG A 89 5.25 4.52 -5.51
N VAL A 90 6.02 4.64 -4.43
CA VAL A 90 6.33 5.93 -3.80
C VAL A 90 7.81 6.04 -3.47
N GLU A 91 8.34 7.26 -3.53
CA GLU A 91 9.76 7.55 -3.25
C GLU A 91 9.91 8.33 -1.94
N GLY A 92 10.72 7.77 -1.03
CA GLY A 92 11.13 8.39 0.22
C GLY A 92 11.91 9.69 0.03
N VAL A 93 12.25 10.36 1.13
CA VAL A 93 13.11 11.56 1.11
C VAL A 93 14.57 11.21 0.83
N ASP A 94 14.97 10.00 1.17
CA ASP A 94 16.30 9.41 0.95
C ASP A 94 16.46 8.78 -0.45
N GLY A 95 15.41 8.82 -1.29
CA GLY A 95 15.38 8.20 -2.62
C GLY A 95 15.03 6.71 -2.60
N THR A 96 14.76 6.12 -1.44
CA THR A 96 14.28 4.74 -1.34
C THR A 96 12.92 4.62 -2.01
N LEU A 97 12.78 3.70 -2.97
CA LEU A 97 11.50 3.38 -3.58
C LEU A 97 10.81 2.25 -2.82
N TYR A 98 9.49 2.38 -2.68
CA TYR A 98 8.64 1.37 -2.11
C TYR A 98 7.58 0.96 -3.13
N ALA A 99 7.25 -0.32 -3.15
CA ALA A 99 6.20 -0.88 -3.99
C ALA A 99 5.25 -1.72 -3.13
N ALA A 100 3.98 -1.33 -3.13
CA ALA A 100 2.90 -2.03 -2.43
C ALA A 100 1.79 -2.40 -3.41
N PRO A 101 1.09 -3.54 -3.23
CA PRO A 101 -0.15 -3.74 -3.96
C PRO A 101 -1.14 -2.66 -3.53
N ASN A 102 -1.99 -2.14 -4.41
CA ASN A 102 -3.03 -1.17 -4.03
C ASN A 102 -4.04 -1.77 -3.01
N LEU A 103 -4.08 -3.10 -2.89
CA LEU A 103 -4.77 -3.85 -1.83
C LEU A 103 -4.29 -3.51 -0.42
N VAL A 104 -3.10 -2.89 -0.27
CA VAL A 104 -2.60 -2.38 1.01
C VAL A 104 -3.60 -1.46 1.71
N ILE A 105 -4.42 -0.71 0.95
CA ILE A 105 -5.47 0.15 1.51
C ILE A 105 -6.49 -0.69 2.29
N HIS A 106 -6.94 -1.80 1.71
CA HIS A 106 -7.89 -2.72 2.35
C HIS A 106 -7.25 -3.43 3.55
N TYR A 107 -5.97 -3.81 3.47
CA TYR A 107 -5.26 -4.39 4.60
C TYR A 107 -5.15 -3.43 5.79
N ILE A 108 -4.89 -2.14 5.54
CA ILE A 108 -4.87 -1.13 6.60
C ILE A 108 -6.27 -0.95 7.21
N THR A 109 -7.30 -0.76 6.38
CA THR A 109 -8.64 -0.38 6.89
C THR A 109 -9.43 -1.52 7.50
N GLU A 110 -9.33 -2.73 6.95
CA GLU A 110 -10.13 -3.87 7.39
C GLU A 110 -9.35 -4.87 8.25
N HIS A 111 -8.03 -4.89 8.12
CA HIS A 111 -7.17 -5.89 8.76
C HIS A 111 -6.14 -5.28 9.71
N HIS A 112 -6.22 -3.97 9.96
CA HIS A 112 -5.35 -3.24 10.88
C HIS A 112 -3.86 -3.43 10.59
N TYR A 113 -3.51 -3.78 9.34
CA TYR A 113 -2.12 -3.87 8.94
C TYR A 113 -1.44 -2.52 9.16
N CYS A 114 -0.31 -2.54 9.86
CA CYS A 114 0.48 -1.38 10.20
C CYS A 114 1.76 -1.35 9.35
N PRO A 115 1.78 -0.61 8.22
CA PRO A 115 2.95 -0.54 7.35
C PRO A 115 4.14 0.19 8.01
N PRO A 116 5.36 0.02 7.45
CA PRO A 116 6.53 0.79 7.87
C PRO A 116 6.28 2.31 7.78
N GLU A 117 6.72 3.05 8.80
CA GLU A 117 6.45 4.49 8.90
C GLU A 117 7.07 5.29 7.73
N GLU A 118 8.23 4.85 7.24
CA GLU A 118 8.92 5.44 6.10
C GLU A 118 8.10 5.34 4.80
N PHE A 119 7.36 4.24 4.60
CA PHE A 119 6.43 4.09 3.48
C PHE A 119 5.24 5.04 3.63
N CYS A 120 4.64 5.12 4.82
CA CYS A 120 3.56 6.06 5.09
C CYS A 120 3.97 7.49 4.77
N ARG A 121 5.15 7.89 5.23
CA ARG A 121 5.71 9.23 4.99
C ARG A 121 5.94 9.50 3.51
N ALA A 122 6.45 8.51 2.77
CA ALA A 122 6.62 8.59 1.33
C ALA A 122 5.27 8.75 0.59
N ALA A 123 4.23 8.03 1.03
CA ALA A 123 2.88 8.16 0.47
C ALA A 123 2.29 9.57 0.71
N LEU A 124 2.38 10.11 1.92
CA LEU A 124 1.91 11.48 2.21
C LEU A 124 2.65 12.51 1.35
N LYS A 125 3.98 12.41 1.26
CA LYS A 125 4.79 13.29 0.40
C LYS A 125 4.35 13.20 -1.07
N ALA A 126 4.17 11.99 -1.60
CA ALA A 126 3.75 11.78 -2.99
C ALA A 126 2.33 12.34 -3.26
N ALA A 127 1.44 12.28 -2.27
CA ALA A 127 0.12 12.89 -2.34
C ALA A 127 0.09 14.40 -2.04
N GLY A 128 1.24 15.03 -1.76
CA GLY A 128 1.33 16.46 -1.43
C GLY A 128 0.76 16.83 -0.05
N MET A 129 0.72 15.88 0.89
CA MET A 129 0.17 16.02 2.22
C MET A 129 1.26 16.27 3.28
N ASP A 130 0.86 16.87 4.42
CA ASP A 130 1.76 17.13 5.54
C ASP A 130 2.28 15.83 6.17
N THR A 131 3.60 15.69 6.24
CA THR A 131 4.27 14.49 6.78
C THR A 131 4.58 14.59 8.27
N ALA A 132 4.28 15.70 8.95
CA ALA A 132 4.65 15.89 10.34
C ALA A 132 3.94 14.89 11.29
N GLY A 133 4.66 14.55 12.37
CA GLY A 133 4.19 13.66 13.43
C GLY A 133 4.50 12.18 13.18
N GLN A 134 4.07 11.38 14.15
CA GLN A 134 4.08 9.93 14.09
C GLN A 134 2.87 9.46 13.27
N LEU A 135 3.10 8.58 12.30
CA LEU A 135 2.05 8.10 11.39
C LEU A 135 1.56 6.68 11.70
N THR A 136 2.36 5.90 12.42
CA THR A 136 2.06 4.51 12.75
C THR A 136 2.41 4.19 14.20
N LEU A 137 1.60 3.34 14.81
CA LEU A 137 1.80 2.80 16.15
C LEU A 137 1.50 1.31 16.10
N VAL A 138 2.55 0.49 16.17
CA VAL A 138 2.46 -0.98 16.16
C VAL A 138 2.06 -1.48 17.55
N ASP A 139 1.17 -2.47 17.60
CA ASP A 139 0.70 -3.13 18.83
C ASP A 139 1.73 -4.10 19.45
#